data_AF-A0A1D7UV91-F1
#
_entry.id   AF-A0A1D7UV91-F1
#
_cell.length_a   1.000
_cell.length_b   1.000
_cell.length_c   1.000
_cell.angle_alpha   90.00
_cell.angle_beta   90.00
_cell.angle_gamma   90.00
#
_symmetry.space_group_name_H-M   'P 1'
#
loop_
_entity.id
_entity.type
_entity.pdbx_description
1 polymer ?
#
loop_
_entity_poly.entity_id
_entity_poly.type
_entity_poly.pdbx_seq_one_letter_code
_entity_poly.pdbx_strand_id
1 'polypeptide(L)'
;MKQQIIPYYVLILSVVTIGVSPLRSGDFEGVYRVGNQNCRVKPIKMAFEVYCENTRKKEIYFYQGEENKNIIFKSDDGTLSGRFIFKDSSLKSGVFIGGDGIRWKVKKDK
;
A
#
# COMPACT_ATOMS: atom_id res chain seq x y z
N MET A 1 -6.89 -59.95 -20.29
CA MET A 1 -6.70 -59.09 -19.10
C MET A 1 -5.97 -57.83 -19.53
N LYS A 2 -6.62 -56.66 -19.51
CA LYS A 2 -6.02 -55.37 -19.89
C LYS A 2 -5.59 -54.65 -18.61
N GLN A 3 -4.28 -54.44 -18.48
CA GLN A 3 -3.65 -53.76 -17.35
C GLN A 3 -3.80 -52.24 -17.56
N GLN A 4 -4.50 -51.58 -16.64
CA GLN A 4 -4.82 -50.16 -16.72
C GLN A 4 -3.80 -49.39 -15.87
N ILE A 5 -2.88 -48.69 -16.55
CA ILE A 5 -1.83 -47.89 -15.91
C ILE A 5 -2.42 -46.53 -15.54
N ILE A 6 -2.43 -46.21 -14.26
CA ILE A 6 -2.86 -44.91 -13.72
C ILE A 6 -1.63 -43.99 -13.71
N PRO A 7 -1.62 -42.84 -14.41
CA PRO A 7 -0.50 -41.91 -14.32
C PRO A 7 -0.64 -41.05 -13.06
N TYR A 8 0.32 -41.17 -12.15
CA TYR A 8 0.50 -40.27 -11.02
C TYR A 8 0.88 -38.88 -11.54
N TYR A 9 -0.06 -37.94 -11.47
CA TYR A 9 0.24 -36.52 -11.63
C TYR A 9 0.99 -36.02 -10.39
N VAL A 10 2.30 -35.80 -10.55
CA VAL A 10 3.14 -35.13 -9.56
C VAL A 10 2.76 -33.65 -9.55
N LEU A 11 2.01 -33.25 -8.53
CA LEU A 11 1.58 -31.88 -8.31
C LEU A 11 2.72 -31.14 -7.59
N ILE A 12 3.58 -30.47 -8.37
CA ILE A 12 4.68 -29.65 -7.85
C ILE A 12 4.06 -28.39 -7.26
N LEU A 13 3.91 -28.36 -5.93
CA LEU A 13 3.60 -27.15 -5.17
C LEU A 13 4.83 -26.24 -5.16
N SER A 14 4.92 -25.33 -6.12
CA SER A 14 5.84 -24.19 -6.02
C SER A 14 5.25 -23.20 -5.02
N VAL A 15 5.66 -23.34 -3.76
CA VAL A 15 5.39 -22.33 -2.72
C VAL A 15 6.22 -21.09 -3.09
N VAL A 16 5.58 -20.14 -3.77
CA VAL A 16 6.14 -18.80 -3.96
C VAL A 16 6.09 -18.14 -2.58
N THR A 17 7.17 -18.22 -1.83
CA THR A 17 7.35 -17.43 -0.62
C THR A 17 7.53 -15.98 -1.06
N ILE A 18 6.42 -15.23 -1.14
CA ILE A 18 6.46 -13.78 -1.25
C ILE A 18 7.07 -13.29 0.07
N GLY A 19 8.38 -13.01 0.05
CA GLY A 19 9.08 -12.39 1.17
C GLY A 19 8.56 -10.97 1.33
N VAL A 20 7.44 -10.79 2.03
CA VAL A 20 6.96 -9.48 2.43
C VAL A 20 7.92 -8.99 3.50
N SER A 21 8.91 -8.19 3.10
CA SER A 21 9.70 -7.44 4.07
C SER A 21 8.74 -6.51 4.80
N PRO A 22 8.62 -6.57 6.14
CA PRO A 22 7.73 -5.67 6.85
C PRO A 22 8.24 -4.25 6.64
N LEU A 23 7.39 -3.41 6.05
CA LEU A 23 7.64 -1.97 5.97
C LEU A 23 7.93 -1.47 7.38
N ARG A 24 9.13 -0.92 7.59
CA ARG A 24 9.49 -0.44 8.92
C ARG A 24 8.67 0.81 9.19
N SER A 25 8.04 0.83 10.37
CA SER A 25 7.20 1.92 10.85
C SER A 25 7.82 3.32 10.67
N GLY A 26 9.15 3.43 10.75
CA GLY A 26 9.87 4.71 10.61
C GLY A 26 10.03 5.21 9.17
N ASP A 27 9.92 4.36 8.15
CA ASP A 27 10.17 4.76 6.76
C ASP A 27 9.03 5.64 6.22
N PHE A 28 7.82 5.45 6.73
CA PHE A 28 6.62 6.18 6.31
C PHE A 28 6.23 7.37 7.18
N GLU A 29 6.79 7.50 8.38
CA GLU A 29 6.50 8.64 9.26
C GLU A 29 7.06 9.94 8.68
N GLY A 30 6.31 11.04 8.76
CA GLY A 30 6.79 12.35 8.39
C GLY A 30 5.74 13.28 7.76
N VAL A 31 6.22 14.34 7.11
CA VAL A 31 5.37 15.28 6.39
C VAL A 31 5.42 14.97 4.89
N TYR A 32 4.25 14.86 4.29
CA TYR A 32 4.08 14.59 2.87
C TYR A 32 3.34 15.73 2.21
N ARG A 33 3.86 16.18 1.07
CA ARG A 33 3.15 17.07 0.18
C ARG A 33 2.29 16.25 -0.79
N VAL A 34 0.97 16.38 -0.65
CA VAL A 34 -0.03 15.70 -1.47
C VAL A 34 -0.69 16.76 -2.36
N GLY A 35 -0.28 16.84 -3.62
CA GLY A 35 -0.66 17.98 -4.46
C GLY A 35 -0.09 19.28 -3.87
N ASN A 36 -0.98 20.18 -3.45
CA ASN A 36 -0.62 21.50 -2.90
C ASN A 36 -0.76 21.59 -1.36
N GLN A 37 -1.02 20.48 -0.67
CA GLN A 37 -1.23 20.48 0.78
C GLN A 37 -0.22 19.61 1.53
N ASN A 38 0.03 19.95 2.78
CA ASN A 38 0.86 19.18 3.69
C ASN A 38 -0.01 18.21 4.49
N CYS A 39 0.44 16.97 4.56
CA CYS A 39 -0.19 15.89 5.31
C CYS A 39 0.84 15.27 6.25
N ARG A 40 0.54 15.23 7.54
CA ARG A 40 1.36 14.56 8.56
C ARG A 40 0.96 13.10 8.63
N VAL A 41 1.93 12.22 8.56
CA VAL A 41 1.75 10.78 8.59
C VAL A 41 2.40 10.22 9.85
N LYS A 42 1.64 9.47 10.62
CA LYS A 42 2.09 8.80 11.85
C LYS A 42 1.77 7.31 11.79
N PRO A 43 2.71 6.44 12.17
CA PRO A 43 2.42 5.02 12.29
C PRO A 43 1.46 4.74 13.46
N ILE A 44 0.50 3.86 13.21
CA ILE A 44 -0.40 3.29 14.22
C ILE A 44 -0.50 1.77 14.05
N LYS A 45 0.36 1.02 14.75
CA LYS A 45 0.46 -0.44 14.64
C LYS A 45 0.71 -0.90 13.19
N MET A 46 -0.32 -1.43 12.52
CA MET A 46 -0.26 -1.98 11.16
C MET A 46 -0.82 -1.01 10.09
N ALA A 47 -1.13 0.22 10.50
CA ALA A 47 -1.69 1.24 9.63
C ALA A 47 -0.98 2.58 9.86
N PHE A 48 -1.41 3.58 9.10
CA PHE A 48 -0.90 4.94 9.21
C PHE A 48 -2.05 5.92 9.35
N GLU A 49 -1.94 6.80 10.35
CA GLU A 49 -2.81 7.95 10.52
C GLU A 49 -2.26 9.08 9.65
N VAL A 50 -3.08 9.57 8.73
CA VAL A 50 -2.77 10.69 7.86
C VAL A 50 -3.66 11.86 8.24
N TYR A 51 -3.06 13.00 8.51
CA TYR A 51 -3.76 14.26 8.80
C TYR A 51 -3.33 15.33 7.81
N CYS A 52 -4.26 15.79 6.96
CA CYS A 52 -4.00 16.88 6.02
C CYS A 52 -4.59 18.21 6.53
N GLU A 53 -3.82 19.29 6.40
CA GLU A 53 -4.17 20.60 7.00
C GLU A 53 -5.49 21.19 6.46
N ASN A 54 -5.77 20.99 5.16
CA ASN A 54 -6.97 21.52 4.52
C ASN A 54 -8.25 20.79 4.94
N THR A 55 -8.19 19.45 5.03
CA THR A 55 -9.38 18.64 5.37
C THR A 55 -9.64 18.64 6.88
N ARG A 56 -8.61 18.89 7.70
CA ARG A 56 -8.65 18.81 9.17
C ARG A 56 -9.20 17.47 9.69
N LYS A 57 -9.11 16.43 8.87
CA LYS A 57 -9.56 15.07 9.17
C LYS A 57 -8.36 14.15 9.28
N LYS A 58 -8.49 13.18 10.18
CA LYS A 58 -7.58 12.05 10.30
C LYS A 58 -8.16 10.88 9.54
N GLU A 59 -7.37 10.30 8.65
CA GLU A 59 -7.72 9.14 7.86
C GLU A 59 -6.72 8.03 8.13
N ILE A 60 -7.19 6.78 8.16
CA ILE A 60 -6.36 5.63 8.45
C ILE A 60 -6.13 4.83 7.18
N TYR A 61 -4.87 4.57 6.86
CA TYR A 61 -4.47 3.83 5.68
C TYR A 61 -3.76 2.53 6.05
N PHE A 62 -4.23 1.43 5.49
CA PHE A 62 -3.71 0.09 5.71
C PHE A 62 -2.86 -0.34 4.53
N TYR A 63 -1.75 -1.04 4.80
CA TYR A 63 -0.95 -1.66 3.76
C TYR A 63 -1.75 -2.75 3.03
N GLN A 64 -1.75 -2.71 1.70
CA GLN A 64 -2.50 -3.65 0.85
C GLN A 64 -1.60 -4.58 0.04
N GLY A 65 -0.29 -4.35 0.03
CA GLY A 65 0.66 -5.15 -0.74
C GLY A 65 1.50 -4.33 -1.71
N GLU A 66 2.21 -5.06 -2.57
CA GLU A 66 3.07 -4.52 -3.61
C GLU A 66 2.59 -4.99 -5.00
N GLU A 67 2.49 -4.07 -5.96
CA GLU A 67 2.10 -4.36 -7.33
C GLU A 67 3.03 -3.63 -8.31
N ASN A 68 3.69 -4.36 -9.20
CA ASN A 68 4.62 -3.79 -10.19
C ASN A 68 5.68 -2.86 -9.54
N LYS A 69 6.23 -3.28 -8.38
CA LYS A 69 7.16 -2.51 -7.52
C LYS A 69 6.54 -1.36 -6.73
N ASN A 70 5.25 -1.09 -6.90
CA ASN A 70 4.55 -0.04 -6.18
C ASN A 70 3.98 -0.54 -4.86
N ILE A 71 4.10 0.26 -3.83
CA ILE A 71 3.57 -0.05 -2.49
C ILE A 71 2.24 0.67 -2.31
N ILE A 72 1.21 -0.09 -1.95
CA ILE A 72 -0.17 0.39 -1.91
C ILE A 72 -0.65 0.47 -0.46
N PHE A 73 -1.23 1.63 -0.11
CA PHE A 73 -2.00 1.81 1.12
C PHE A 73 -3.41 2.29 0.79
N LYS A 74 -4.42 1.78 1.49
CA LYS A 74 -5.83 2.11 1.23
C LYS A 74 -6.57 2.47 2.52
N SER A 75 -7.46 3.46 2.44
CA SER A 75 -8.40 3.78 3.52
C SER A 75 -9.53 2.74 3.62
N ASP A 76 -9.97 2.46 4.84
CA ASP A 76 -11.07 1.52 5.14
C ASP A 76 -12.42 2.22 5.43
N ASP A 77 -12.59 3.46 4.95
CA ASP A 77 -13.79 4.27 5.16
C ASP A 77 -15.01 3.89 4.30
N GLY A 78 -14.95 2.76 3.60
CA GLY A 78 -16.09 2.12 2.91
C GLY A 78 -16.62 2.82 1.65
N THR A 79 -16.73 4.15 1.61
CA THR A 79 -17.47 4.87 0.54
C THR A 79 -16.61 5.81 -0.31
N LEU A 80 -15.48 6.32 0.21
CA LEU A 80 -14.58 7.23 -0.51
C LEU A 80 -13.11 6.85 -0.28
N SER A 81 -12.83 5.55 -0.39
CA SER A 81 -11.54 4.98 -0.01
C SER A 81 -10.42 5.48 -0.91
N GLY A 82 -9.72 6.51 -0.43
CA GLY A 82 -8.48 6.98 -1.03
C GLY A 82 -7.38 5.92 -0.94
N ARG A 83 -6.39 6.02 -1.81
CA ARG A 83 -5.21 5.15 -1.78
C ARG A 83 -3.93 5.90 -2.10
N PHE A 84 -2.88 5.56 -1.37
CA PHE A 84 -1.52 5.94 -1.70
C PHE A 84 -0.85 4.82 -2.49
N ILE A 85 -0.12 5.21 -3.53
CA ILE A 85 0.66 4.31 -4.38
C ILE A 85 2.08 4.89 -4.45
N PHE A 86 3.02 4.30 -3.72
CA PHE A 86 4.42 4.69 -3.71
C PHE A 86 5.20 3.90 -4.75
N LYS A 87 6.22 4.52 -5.33
CA LYS A 87 7.00 3.90 -6.42
C LYS A 87 7.91 2.75 -5.98
N ASP A 88 8.23 2.70 -4.69
CA ASP A 88 9.19 1.79 -4.09
C ASP A 88 9.10 1.82 -2.55
N SER A 89 9.89 0.95 -1.90
CA SER A 89 10.00 0.80 -0.45
C SER A 89 10.62 1.97 0.30
N SER A 90 11.16 2.99 -0.38
CA SER A 90 11.61 4.21 0.31
C SER A 90 10.43 5.07 0.77
N LEU A 91 9.25 4.88 0.17
CA LEU A 91 8.03 5.63 0.46
C LEU A 91 8.20 7.16 0.38
N LYS A 92 9.16 7.65 -0.40
CA LYS A 92 9.47 9.08 -0.54
C LYS A 92 8.62 9.78 -1.59
N SER A 93 8.09 9.05 -2.56
CA SER A 93 7.28 9.64 -3.63
C SER A 93 6.29 8.66 -4.22
N GLY A 94 5.18 9.19 -4.71
CA GLY A 94 4.07 8.38 -5.21
C GLY A 94 2.93 9.22 -5.77
N VAL A 95 1.76 8.61 -5.77
CA VAL A 95 0.49 9.22 -6.16
C VAL A 95 -0.54 8.89 -5.09
N PHE A 96 -1.33 9.89 -4.70
CA PHE A 96 -2.54 9.72 -3.93
C PHE A 96 -3.73 9.77 -4.89
N ILE A 97 -4.65 8.82 -4.76
CA ILE A 97 -5.89 8.77 -5.51
C ILE A 97 -7.02 8.94 -4.50
N GLY A 98 -7.79 10.02 -4.60
CA GLY A 98 -8.92 10.27 -3.72
C GLY A 98 -10.11 9.37 -4.01
N GLY A 99 -11.11 9.37 -3.13
CA GLY A 99 -12.39 8.69 -3.38
C GLY A 99 -13.14 9.25 -4.60
N ASP A 100 -12.82 10.48 -5.01
CA ASP A 100 -13.28 11.13 -6.25
C ASP A 100 -12.53 10.68 -7.51
N GLY A 101 -11.49 9.85 -7.37
CA GLY A 101 -10.63 9.39 -8.45
C GLY A 101 -9.56 10.41 -8.88
N ILE A 102 -9.51 11.60 -8.29
CA ILE A 102 -8.50 12.62 -8.60
C ILE A 102 -7.14 12.14 -8.10
N ARG A 103 -6.10 12.42 -8.90
CA ARG A 103 -4.73 11.97 -8.66
C ARG A 103 -3.85 13.15 -8.28
N TRP A 104 -3.23 13.07 -7.10
CA TRP A 104 -2.27 14.06 -6.65
C TRP A 104 -0.88 13.44 -6.51
N LYS A 105 0.14 14.20 -6.91
CA LYS A 105 1.53 13.81 -6.68
C LYS A 105 1.83 13.83 -5.19
N VAL A 106 2.51 12.80 -4.71
CA VAL A 106 2.95 12.68 -3.32
C VAL A 106 4.47 12.77 -3.27
N LYS A 107 4.99 13.58 -2.35
CA LYS A 107 6.42 13.68 -2.04
C LYS A 107 6.61 13.86 -0.54
N LYS A 108 7.49 13.07 0.07
CA LYS A 108 7.94 13.27 1.45
C LYS A 108 8.78 14.54 1.50
N ASP A 109 8.40 15.49 2.33
CA ASP A 109 9.27 16.61 2.67
C ASP A 109 10.34 16.12 3.66
N LYS A 110 11.53 16.74 3.57
CA LYS A 110 12.78 16.26 4.20
C LYS A 110 12.61 15.85 5.66
#